data_AF-A0A965E5H2-F1
#
_entry.id   AF-A0A965E5H2-F1
#
_cell.length_a   1.000
_cell.length_b   1.000
_cell.length_c   1.000
_cell.angle_alpha   90.00
_cell.angle_beta   90.00
_cell.angle_gamma   90.00
#
_symmetry.space_group_name_H-M   'P 1'
#
loop_
_entity.id
_entity.type
_entity.pdbx_description
1 polymer ?
#
loop_
_entity_poly.entity_id
_entity_poly.type
_entity_poly.pdbx_seq_one_letter_code
_entity_poly.pdbx_strand_id
1 'polypeptide(L)' 'IVELVNIFEGKILGVGPEALSVSLDGSPEKLNDFSELLKQYGIIESQRTGRVALPKLDRTARVRAVKETKGKAS' A
#
# COMPACT_ATOMS: atom_id res chain seq x y z
N ILE A 1 -17.22 -9.89 3.05
CA ILE A 1 -15.91 -9.31 3.45
C ILE A 1 -14.76 -9.89 2.64
N VAL A 2 -14.51 -11.21 2.64
CA VAL A 2 -13.40 -11.85 1.89
C VAL A 2 -13.38 -11.44 0.40
N GLU A 3 -14.54 -11.48 -0.25
CA GLU A 3 -14.67 -11.06 -1.65
C GLU A 3 -14.34 -9.58 -1.86
N LEU A 4 -14.76 -8.69 -0.96
CA LEU A 4 -14.39 -7.27 -0.99
C LEU A 4 -12.88 -7.09 -0.87
N VAL A 5 -12.23 -7.83 0.03
CA VAL A 5 -10.77 -7.81 0.17
C VAL A 5 -10.11 -8.22 -1.16
N ASN A 6 -10.61 -9.28 -1.81
CA ASN A 6 -10.07 -9.73 -3.09
C ASN A 6 -10.28 -8.72 -4.22
N ILE A 7 -11.46 -8.10 -4.33
CA ILE A 7 -11.77 -7.06 -5.34
C ILE A 7 -10.83 -5.86 -5.17
N PHE A 8 -10.55 -5.48 -3.92
CA PHE A 8 -9.64 -4.40 -3.60
C PHE A 8 -8.16 -4.85 -3.60
N GLU A 9 -7.84 -6.08 -3.98
CA GLU A 9 -6.47 -6.61 -4.00
C GLU A 9 -5.77 -6.52 -2.63
N GLY A 10 -6.55 -6.57 -1.54
CA GLY A 10 -6.06 -6.61 -0.18
C GLY A 10 -5.59 -8.00 0.24
N LYS A 11 -5.15 -8.11 1.49
CA LYS A 11 -4.72 -9.38 2.09
C LYS A 11 -5.47 -9.63 3.38
N ILE A 12 -5.83 -10.89 3.60
CA ILE A 12 -6.33 -11.36 4.89
C ILE A 12 -5.12 -11.75 5.72
N LEU A 13 -4.95 -11.08 6.86
CA LEU A 13 -3.85 -11.32 7.78
C LEU A 13 -4.22 -12.35 8.86
N GLY A 14 -5.50 -12.45 9.20
CA GLY A 14 -5.99 -13.38 10.20
C GLY A 14 -7.51 -13.55 10.16
N VAL A 15 -7.95 -14.75 10.51
CA VAL A 15 -9.37 -15.14 10.56
C VAL A 15 -9.69 -15.62 11.96
N GLY A 16 -10.56 -14.90 12.65
CA GLY A 16 -11.17 -15.33 13.90
C GLY A 16 -12.64 -15.69 13.71
N PRO A 17 -13.29 -16.29 14.72
CA PRO A 17 -14.70 -16.64 14.65
C PRO A 17 -15.63 -15.43 14.58
N GLU A 18 -15.22 -14.30 15.18
CA GLU A 18 -16.05 -13.07 15.25
C GLU A 18 -15.46 -11.89 14.47
N ALA A 19 -14.19 -11.96 14.08
CA ALA A 19 -13.48 -10.85 13.44
C ALA A 19 -12.48 -11.33 12.39
N LEU A 20 -12.26 -10.47 11.39
CA LEU A 20 -11.28 -10.67 10.33
C LEU A 20 -10.27 -9.51 10.37
N SER A 21 -8.98 -9.83 10.33
CA SER A 21 -7.93 -8.82 10.16
C SER A 21 -7.50 -8.78 8.69
N VAL A 22 -7.52 -7.58 8.11
CA VAL A 22 -7.20 -7.35 6.70
C VAL A 22 -6.23 -6.19 6.56
N SER A 23 -5.38 -6.24 5.53
CA SER A 23 -4.54 -5.13 5.12
C SER A 23 -4.82 -4.74 3.68
N LEU A 24 -4.74 -3.45 3.40
CA LEU A 24 -4.91 -2.91 2.06
C LEU A 24 -3.89 -1.80 1.83
N ASP A 25 -3.30 -1.79 0.64
CA ASP A 25 -2.45 -0.73 0.13
C ASP A 25 -3.02 -0.14 -1.18
N GLY A 26 -2.75 1.14 -1.42
CA GLY A 26 -3.27 1.83 -2.60
C GLY A 26 -3.40 3.34 -2.40
N SER A 27 -4.13 3.98 -3.33
CA SER A 27 -4.43 5.40 -3.23
C SER A 27 -5.36 5.71 -2.05
N PRO A 28 -5.32 6.92 -1.49
CA PRO A 28 -6.25 7.32 -0.44
C PRO A 28 -7.72 7.13 -0.82
N GLU A 29 -8.09 7.32 -2.09
CA GLU A 29 -9.48 7.10 -2.55
C GLU A 29 -9.85 5.62 -2.45
N LYS A 30 -9.02 4.70 -2.98
CA LYS A 30 -9.24 3.24 -2.88
C LYS A 30 -9.43 2.79 -1.44
N LEU A 31 -8.59 3.30 -0.54
CA LEU A 31 -8.68 2.97 0.89
C LEU A 31 -9.97 3.52 1.52
N ASN A 32 -10.45 4.69 1.11
CA ASN A 32 -11.68 5.29 1.62
C ASN A 32 -12.91 4.53 1.13
N ASP A 33 -12.96 4.20 -0.17
CA ASP A 33 -14.06 3.43 -0.76
C ASP A 33 -14.21 2.07 -0.09
N PHE A 34 -13.08 1.38 0.15
CA PHE A 34 -13.07 0.12 0.89
C PHE A 34 -13.62 0.29 2.32
N SER A 35 -13.20 1.33 3.03
CA SER A 35 -13.64 1.59 4.40
C SER A 35 -15.14 1.92 4.47
N GLU A 36 -15.67 2.64 3.48
CA GLU A 36 -17.09 2.95 3.36
C GLU A 36 -17.92 1.67 3.20
N LEU A 37 -17.50 0.77 2.31
CA LEU A 37 -18.15 -0.52 2.09
C LEU A 37 -18.11 -1.42 3.34
N LEU A 38 -17.08 -1.28 4.17
CA LEU A 38 -16.94 -2.03 5.42
C LEU A 38 -17.83 -1.50 6.57
N LYS A 39 -18.36 -0.28 6.50
CA LYS A 39 -19.19 0.29 7.58
C LYS A 39 -20.37 -0.60 7.96
N GLN A 40 -21.01 -1.25 6.98
CA GLN A 40 -22.16 -2.15 7.21
C GLN A 40 -21.81 -3.41 8.01
N TYR A 41 -20.54 -3.83 8.01
CA TYR A 41 -20.07 -5.02 8.73
C TYR A 41 -19.57 -4.70 10.15
N GLY A 42 -19.37 -3.41 10.46
CA GLY A 42 -18.74 -2.97 11.69
C GLY A 42 -17.21 -3.04 11.62
N ILE A 43 -16.56 -1.90 11.83
CA ILE A 43 -15.11 -1.82 11.96
C ILE A 43 -14.78 -1.76 13.45
N ILE A 44 -14.11 -2.80 13.95
CA ILE A 44 -13.70 -2.89 15.36
C ILE A 44 -12.53 -1.94 15.63
N GLU A 45 -11.49 -2.01 14.79
CA GLU A 45 -10.30 -1.16 14.85
C GLU A 45 -9.84 -0.82 13.43
N SER A 46 -9.26 0.37 13.24
CA SER A 46 -8.64 0.78 11.99
C SER A 46 -7.34 1.53 12.26
N GLN A 47 -6.28 1.11 11.57
CA GLN A 47 -4.99 1.79 11.58
C GLN A 47 -4.55 2.13 10.16
N ARG A 48 -4.09 3.38 9.98
CA ARG A 48 -3.67 3.92 8.68
C ARG A 48 -2.31 4.60 8.80
N THR A 49 -1.41 4.26 7.89
CA THR A 49 -0.07 4.86 7.81
C THR A 49 -0.07 6.27 7.24
N GLY A 50 -1.18 6.71 6.62
CA GLY A 50 -1.22 7.92 5.81
C GLY A 50 -0.53 7.74 4.45
N ARG A 51 -0.29 8.85 3.74
CA ARG A 51 0.37 8.84 2.44
C ARG A 51 1.87 8.60 2.62
N VAL A 52 2.38 7.57 1.96
CA VAL A 52 3.80 7.29 1.85
C VAL A 52 4.18 7.35 0.37
N ALA A 53 5.26 8.05 0.04
CA ALA A 53 5.75 8.17 -1.33
C ALA A 53 7.25 7.93 -1.38
N LEU A 54 7.68 7.19 -2.39
CA LEU A 54 9.10 7.03 -2.73
C LEU A 54 9.33 7.67 -4.10
N PRO A 55 10.50 8.31 -4.32
CA PRO A 55 10.84 8.79 -5.65
C PRO A 55 10.85 7.60 -6.62
N LYS A 56 10.22 7.77 -7.79
CA LYS A 56 10.37 6.79 -8.86
C LYS A 56 11.85 6.67 -9.17
N LEU A 57 12.34 5.44 -9.32
CA LEU A 57 13.69 5.19 -9.79
C LEU A 57 13.77 5.66 -11.24
N ASP A 58 14.17 6.90 -11.44
CA ASP A 58 14.38 7.46 -12.76
C ASP A 58 15.59 6.77 -13.39
N ARG A 59 15.50 6.41 -14.68
CA ARG A 59 16.68 5.92 -15.43
C ARG A 59 17.84 6.91 -15.30
N THR A 60 17.55 8.20 -15.13
CA THR A 60 18.54 9.26 -14.86
C THR A 60 19.32 9.06 -13.57
N ALA A 61 18.73 8.56 -12.48
CA ALA A 61 19.46 8.27 -11.24
C ALA A 61 20.53 7.20 -11.47
N ARG A 62 20.23 6.16 -12.26
CA ARG A 62 21.26 5.19 -12.71
C ARG A 62 22.33 5.85 -13.58
N VAL A 63 21.94 6.72 -14.51
CA VAL A 63 22.90 7.43 -15.38
C VAL A 63 23.81 8.38 -14.58
N ARG A 64 23.28 9.09 -13.57
CA ARG A 64 24.05 9.96 -12.67
C ARG A 64 25.05 9.16 -11.83
N ALA A 65 24.60 8.06 -11.21
CA ALA A 65 25.47 7.19 -10.42
C ALA A 65 26.62 6.56 -11.25
N VAL A 66 26.36 6.20 -12.52
CA VAL A 66 27.39 5.69 -13.44
C VAL A 66 28.35 6.78 -13.92
N LYS A 67 27.91 8.04 -14.01
CA LYS A 67 28.76 9.16 -14.44
C LYS A 67 29.72 9.61 -13.33
N GLU A 68 29.29 9.59 -12.07
CA GLU A 68 30.13 9.95 -10.91
C GLU A 68 31.28 8.97 -10.68
N THR A 69 31.10 7.68 -10.96
CA THR A 69 32.15 6.66 -10.81
C THR A 69 33.24 6.78 -11.88
N LYS A 70 32.91 7.27 -13.09
CA LYS A 70 33.91 7.52 -14.15
C LYS A 70 34.68 8.84 -14.00
N GLY A 71 34.11 9.84 -13.33
CA GLY A 71 34.76 11.16 -13.14
C GLY A 71 35.85 11.21 -12.07
N LYS A 72 35.95 10.20 -11.20
CA LYS A 72 36.98 10.11 -10.13
C LYS A 72 38.21 9.28 -10.53
N ALA A 73 38.25 8.75 -11.76
CA ALA A 73 39.32 7.88 -12.26
C ALA A 73 40.11 8.52 -13.42
N SER A 74 40.09 9.86 -13.55
CA SER A 74 40.87 10.61 -14.54
C SER A 74 41.53 11.82 -13.89
#